data_AF-A0A6B2LUH3-F1
#
_entry.id   AF-A0A6B2LUH3-F1
#
_cell.length_a   1.000
_cell.length_b   1.000
_cell.length_c   1.000
_cell.angle_alpha   90.00
_cell.angle_beta   90.00
_cell.angle_gamma   90.00
#
_symmetry.space_group_name_H-M   'P 1'
#
loop_
_entity.id
_entity.type
_entity.pdbx_description
1 polymer ?
#
loop_
_entity_poly.entity_id
_entity_poly.type
_entity_poly.pdbx_seq_one_letter_code
_entity_poly.pdbx_strand_id
1 'polypeptide(L)'
;MVGPLGFSLDSSKVKRAGLDYWQHVDLSVYDDWEHFEEKNRELLVHRFYLSKFGSTSLLDARFPSSSSGTTPRSTTLVFGSETSGLYETIGEKAMQGYPVISLPMLV
;
A
#
# COMPACT_ATOMS: atom_id res chain seq x y z
N MET A 1 6.85 -0.98 4.06
CA MET A 1 7.42 -0.03 3.08
C MET A 1 8.28 -0.80 2.11
N VAL A 2 8.33 -0.37 0.85
CA VAL A 2 9.01 -1.11 -0.23
C VAL A 2 9.90 -0.15 -1.01
N GLY A 3 11.14 -0.53 -1.27
CA GLY A 3 12.08 0.30 -2.03
C GLY A 3 12.95 1.21 -1.16
N PRO A 4 13.85 2.00 -1.80
CA PRO A 4 14.68 2.96 -1.10
C PRO A 4 13.80 4.02 -0.44
N LEU A 5 13.92 4.12 0.89
CA LEU A 5 13.18 5.13 1.65
C LEU A 5 13.84 6.49 1.41
N GLY A 6 13.06 7.47 0.95
CA GLY A 6 13.50 8.87 0.82
C GLY A 6 13.82 9.56 2.16
N PHE A 7 13.71 8.83 3.27
CA PHE A 7 14.01 9.29 4.63
C PHE A 7 14.58 8.15 5.47
N SER A 8 15.41 8.51 6.45
CA SER A 8 15.92 7.55 7.43
C SER A 8 14.90 7.35 8.55
N LEU A 9 14.49 6.09 8.76
CA LEU A 9 13.68 5.67 9.91
C LEU A 9 14.44 5.82 11.25
N ASP A 10 15.76 5.92 11.20
CA ASP A 10 16.65 5.86 12.38
C ASP A 10 16.81 7.21 13.10
N SER A 11 16.47 8.32 12.45
CA SER A 11 16.88 9.61 12.99
C SER A 11 15.88 10.18 13.98
N SER A 12 16.42 10.71 15.07
CA SER A 12 15.90 11.72 16.01
C SER A 12 14.92 12.78 15.46
N LYS A 13 14.74 12.87 14.13
CA LYS A 13 13.67 13.60 13.44
C LYS A 13 12.28 13.01 13.66
N VAL A 14 12.10 11.67 13.75
CA VAL A 14 10.79 11.06 14.07
C VAL A 14 10.36 11.38 15.50
N LYS A 15 11.31 11.36 16.45
CA LYS A 15 11.08 11.75 17.86
C LYS A 15 10.65 13.22 18.02
N ARG A 16 11.15 14.15 17.19
CA ARG A 16 10.78 15.57 17.26
C ARG A 16 9.41 15.90 16.69
N ALA A 17 8.81 14.99 15.92
CA ALA A 17 7.43 15.14 15.45
C ALA A 17 6.38 14.76 16.51
N GLY A 18 6.80 14.41 17.74
CA GLY A 18 5.88 13.97 18.82
C GLY A 18 5.37 12.54 18.64
N LEU A 19 5.98 11.77 17.74
CA LEU A 19 5.64 10.38 17.44
C LEU A 19 6.42 9.41 18.35
N ASP A 20 6.11 9.36 19.65
CA ASP A 20 6.61 8.29 20.52
C ASP A 20 5.97 6.91 20.21
N TYR A 21 4.88 6.90 19.44
CA TYR A 21 4.12 5.69 19.10
C TYR A 21 4.71 4.86 17.95
N TRP A 22 5.76 5.36 17.27
CA TRP A 22 6.45 4.64 16.20
C TRP A 22 6.92 3.23 16.63
N GLN A 23 7.34 3.07 17.89
CA GLN A 23 7.77 1.78 18.43
C GLN A 23 6.64 0.75 18.54
N HIS A 24 5.38 1.17 18.44
CA HIS A 24 4.21 0.31 18.45
C HIS A 24 3.64 0.07 17.06
N VAL A 25 4.25 0.64 16.01
CA VAL A 25 3.86 0.40 14.62
C VAL A 25 4.49 -0.92 14.18
N ASP A 26 3.66 -1.86 13.73
CA ASP A 26 4.13 -3.06 13.03
C ASP A 26 4.63 -2.63 11.65
N LEU A 27 5.92 -2.27 11.57
CA LEU A 27 6.55 -1.84 10.34
C LEU A 27 7.48 -2.93 9.81
N SER A 28 7.17 -3.39 8.59
CA SER A 28 8.10 -4.18 7.77
C SER A 28 8.65 -3.34 6.62
N VAL A 29 9.95 -3.46 6.35
CA VAL A 29 10.66 -2.78 5.25
C VAL A 29 11.25 -3.83 4.32
N TYR A 30 11.05 -3.65 3.01
CA TYR A 30 11.53 -4.53 1.95
C TYR A 30 12.36 -3.72 0.96
N ASP A 31 13.45 -4.31 0.47
CA ASP A 31 14.40 -3.65 -0.44
C ASP A 31 13.78 -3.29 -1.79
N ASP A 32 12.87 -4.14 -2.29
CA ASP A 32 12.15 -3.97 -3.55
C ASP A 32 10.79 -4.69 -3.53
N TRP A 33 10.02 -4.48 -4.61
CA TRP A 33 8.67 -5.02 -4.74
C TRP A 33 8.67 -6.55 -4.83
N GLU A 34 9.65 -7.15 -5.50
CA GLU A 34 9.73 -8.60 -5.66
C GLU A 34 9.93 -9.27 -4.29
N HIS A 35 10.85 -8.76 -3.47
CA HIS A 35 11.07 -9.25 -2.11
C HIS A 35 9.82 -9.11 -1.23
N PHE A 36 9.08 -8.01 -1.36
CA PHE A 36 7.80 -7.85 -0.67
C PHE A 36 6.75 -8.88 -1.13
N GLU A 37 6.60 -9.09 -2.44
CA GLU A 37 5.63 -10.04 -2.97
C GLU A 37 5.93 -11.48 -2.53
N GLU A 38 7.20 -11.89 -2.56
CA GLU A 38 7.60 -13.23 -2.15
C GLU A 38 7.28 -13.52 -0.68
N LYS A 39 7.47 -12.53 0.20
CA LYS A 39 7.27 -12.67 1.65
C LYS A 39 5.81 -12.53 2.09
N ASN A 40 4.95 -11.95 1.25
CA ASN A 40 3.59 -11.55 1.64
C ASN A 40 2.52 -11.99 0.62
N ARG A 41 2.72 -13.11 -0.07
CA ARG A 41 1.83 -13.56 -1.15
C ARG A 41 0.37 -13.66 -0.70
N GLU A 42 0.14 -14.10 0.53
CA GLU A 42 -1.17 -14.23 1.15
C GLU A 42 -1.85 -12.87 1.40
N LEU A 43 -1.09 -11.82 1.72
CA LEU A 43 -1.63 -10.47 1.90
C LEU A 43 -2.10 -9.90 0.57
N LEU A 44 -1.46 -10.30 -0.52
CA LEU A 44 -1.74 -9.74 -1.83
C LEU A 44 -2.96 -10.37 -2.51
N VAL A 45 -3.53 -11.47 -2.00
CA VAL A 45 -4.70 -12.12 -2.62
C VAL A 45 -5.83 -11.13 -2.94
N HIS A 46 -6.09 -10.17 -2.05
CA HIS A 46 -7.06 -9.08 -2.27
C HIS A 46 -6.36 -7.72 -2.22
N ARG A 47 -5.43 -7.50 -3.16
CA ARG A 47 -4.71 -6.23 -3.33
C ARG A 47 -5.51 -5.22 -4.16
N PHE A 48 -5.42 -3.96 -3.77
CA PHE A 48 -5.97 -2.81 -4.49
C PHE A 48 -4.87 -1.76 -4.62
N TYR A 49 -4.67 -1.26 -5.83
CA TYR A 49 -3.66 -0.25 -6.13
C TYR A 49 -4.29 1.14 -6.12
N LEU A 50 -3.72 2.09 -5.39
CA LEU A 50 -4.23 3.46 -5.35
C LEU A 50 -3.42 4.39 -6.27
N SER A 51 -4.10 4.96 -7.26
CA SER A 51 -3.51 5.88 -8.24
C SER A 51 -4.51 6.98 -8.59
N LYS A 52 -4.01 8.19 -8.85
CA LYS A 52 -4.83 9.30 -9.38
C LYS A 52 -5.55 8.92 -10.69
N PHE A 53 -4.97 7.99 -11.45
CA PHE A 53 -5.50 7.52 -12.72
C PHE A 53 -6.39 6.27 -12.59
N GLY A 54 -6.76 5.89 -11.35
CA GLY A 54 -7.63 4.75 -11.10
C GLY A 54 -9.02 4.94 -11.70
N SER A 55 -9.54 3.90 -12.32
CA SER A 55 -10.83 3.90 -13.02
C SER A 55 -12.03 3.76 -12.09
N THR A 56 -11.80 3.40 -10.83
CA THR A 56 -12.84 3.21 -9.81
C THR A 56 -12.57 4.12 -8.62
N SER A 57 -13.56 4.88 -8.16
CA SER A 57 -13.44 5.69 -6.93
C SER A 57 -13.29 4.79 -5.70
N LEU A 58 -12.49 5.22 -4.72
CA LEU A 58 -12.36 4.55 -3.42
C LEU A 58 -13.72 4.38 -2.73
N LEU A 59 -14.62 5.35 -2.92
CA LEU A 59 -15.96 5.32 -2.30
C LEU A 59 -16.88 4.27 -2.94
N ASP A 60 -16.61 3.91 -4.19
CA ASP A 60 -17.39 2.91 -4.94
C ASP A 60 -16.78 1.51 -4.86
N ALA A 61 -15.49 1.44 -4.53
CA ALA A 61 -14.75 0.19 -4.44
C ALA A 61 -15.40 -0.79 -3.46
N ARG A 62 -15.55 -2.04 -3.90
CA ARG A 62 -16.13 -3.12 -3.10
C ARG A 62 -15.02 -3.92 -2.45
N PHE A 63 -14.72 -3.60 -1.19
CA PHE A 63 -13.77 -4.37 -0.40
C PHE A 63 -14.42 -5.68 0.10
N PRO A 64 -13.66 -6.79 0.13
CA PRO A 64 -14.11 -8.02 0.75
C PRO A 64 -14.55 -7.77 2.20
N SER A 65 -15.83 -8.01 2.52
CA SER A 65 -16.30 -7.95 3.90
C SER A 65 -15.75 -9.14 4.69
N SER A 66 -15.35 -8.90 5.93
CA SER A 66 -15.02 -9.95 6.90
C SER A 66 -16.23 -10.82 7.30
N SER A 67 -17.44 -10.46 6.88
CA SER A 67 -18.70 -11.08 7.31
C SER A 67 -19.24 -12.19 6.39
N SER A 68 -18.61 -12.48 5.24
CA SER A 68 -19.08 -13.51 4.29
C SER A 68 -18.12 -14.70 4.17
N GLY A 69 -18.14 -15.55 5.20
CA GLY A 69 -17.52 -16.88 5.22
C GLY A 69 -16.54 -17.13 6.37
N THR A 70 -16.28 -18.40 6.66
CA THR A 70 -15.47 -18.96 7.77
C THR A 70 -14.00 -18.49 7.81
N THR A 71 -13.54 -17.69 6.84
CA THR A 71 -12.15 -17.21 6.77
C THR A 71 -12.10 -15.69 6.67
N PRO A 72 -11.41 -14.99 7.61
CA PRO A 72 -11.18 -13.55 7.49
C PRO A 72 -10.38 -13.27 6.21
N ARG A 73 -10.90 -12.38 5.36
CA ARG A 73 -10.20 -11.90 4.16
C ARG A 73 -9.44 -10.62 4.51
N SER A 74 -8.11 -10.66 4.39
CA SER A 74 -7.28 -9.45 4.45
C SER A 74 -7.45 -8.66 3.15
N THR A 75 -7.48 -7.33 3.26
CA THR A 75 -7.47 -6.41 2.12
C THR A 75 -6.17 -5.63 2.17
N THR A 76 -5.42 -5.65 1.08
CA THR A 76 -4.17 -4.90 0.99
C THR A 76 -4.35 -3.68 0.11
N LEU A 77 -4.06 -2.50 0.66
CA LEU A 77 -4.07 -1.24 -0.05
C LEU A 77 -2.63 -0.85 -0.36
N VAL A 78 -2.31 -0.71 -1.65
CA VAL A 78 -0.97 -0.41 -2.13
C VAL A 78 -0.91 1.04 -2.60
N PHE A 79 -0.04 1.81 -1.97
CA PHE A 79 0.15 3.24 -2.26
C PHE A 79 1.53 3.47 -2.86
N GLY A 80 1.59 4.32 -3.88
CA GLY A 80 2.83 4.73 -4.51
C GLY A 80 3.49 5.88 -3.76
N SER A 81 4.68 6.26 -4.21
CA SER A 81 5.30 7.51 -3.75
C SER A 81 4.47 8.71 -4.21
N GLU A 82 4.51 9.80 -3.45
CA GLU A 82 3.78 11.03 -3.80
C GLU A 82 4.27 11.63 -5.13
N THR A 83 5.58 11.58 -5.36
CA THR A 83 6.22 12.19 -6.53
C THR A 83 6.15 11.30 -7.77
N SER A 84 6.50 10.02 -7.63
CA SER A 84 6.65 9.12 -8.77
C SER A 84 5.48 8.13 -8.95
N GLY A 85 4.55 8.10 -8.00
CA GLY A 85 3.42 7.18 -8.04
C GLY A 85 3.82 5.72 -7.83
N LEU A 86 2.93 4.81 -8.29
CA LEU A 86 3.07 3.36 -8.16
C LEU A 86 3.91 2.71 -9.27
N TYR A 87 3.85 3.27 -10.48
CA TYR A 87 4.37 2.62 -11.68
C TYR A 87 5.89 2.48 -11.67
N GLU A 88 6.61 3.42 -11.04
CA GLU A 88 8.07 3.34 -10.94
C GLU A 88 8.53 2.16 -10.06
N THR A 89 7.79 1.85 -8.98
CA THR A 89 8.18 0.79 -8.03
C THR A 89 7.64 -0.58 -8.42
N ILE A 90 6.43 -0.64 -8.96
CA ILE A 90 5.68 -1.91 -9.16
C ILE A 90 5.60 -2.28 -10.64
N GLY A 91 5.59 -1.30 -11.54
CA GLY A 91 5.38 -1.49 -12.97
C GLY A 91 3.94 -1.85 -13.35
N GLU A 92 3.56 -1.56 -14.59
CA GLU A 92 2.19 -1.80 -15.09
C GLU A 92 1.81 -3.28 -15.09
N LYS A 93 2.77 -4.18 -15.37
CA LYS A 93 2.51 -5.62 -15.48
C LYS A 93 2.03 -6.24 -14.17
N ALA A 94 2.59 -5.83 -13.03
CA ALA A 94 2.20 -6.33 -11.72
C ALA A 94 0.83 -5.78 -11.26
N MET A 95 0.38 -4.67 -11.86
CA MET A 95 -0.95 -4.10 -11.62
C MET A 95 -2.02 -4.67 -12.56
N GLN A 96 -1.62 -5.31 -13.66
CA GLN A 96 -2.54 -5.83 -14.66
C GLN A 96 -3.45 -6.92 -14.07
N GLY A 97 -4.75 -6.80 -14.30
CA GLY A 97 -5.76 -7.74 -13.77
C GLY A 97 -6.19 -7.47 -12.33
N TYR A 98 -5.65 -6.44 -11.68
CA TYR A 98 -6.04 -6.01 -10.34
C TYR A 98 -6.73 -4.64 -10.37
N PRO A 99 -7.61 -4.36 -9.39
CA PRO A 99 -8.32 -3.08 -9.31
C PRO A 99 -7.35 -1.93 -9.01
N VAL A 100 -7.43 -0.89 -9.83
CA VAL A 100 -6.75 0.41 -9.61
C VAL A 100 -7.79 1.44 -9.21
N ILE A 101 -7.70 1.90 -7.97
CA ILE A 101 -8.62 2.80 -7.31
C ILE A 101 -8.08 4.23 -7.33
N SER A 102 -8.94 5.21 -7.54
CA SER A 102 -8.63 6.64 -7.37
C SER A 102 -9.27 7.20 -6.10
N LEU A 103 -8.57 8.14 -5.46
CA LEU A 103 -9.13 8.95 -4.40
C LEU A 103 -9.93 10.11 -5.04
N PRO A 104 -11.21 10.30 -4.68
CA PRO A 104 -11.97 11.43 -5.20
C PRO A 104 -11.33 12.73 -4.71
N MET A 105 -11.02 13.63 -5.63
CA MET A 105 -10.61 14.99 -5.32
C MET A 105 -11.78 15.93 -5.56
N LEU A 106 -12.03 16.82 -4.61
CA LEU A 106 -12.90 17.98 -4.83
C LEU A 106 -12.12 18.94 -5.75
N VAL A 107 -12.62 19.11 -6.98
CA VAL A 107 -12.17 20.17 -7.88
C VAL A 107 -12.76 21.51 -7.48
#